data_AF-A0A847WU45-F1
#
_entry.id   AF-A0A847WU45-F1
#
_cell.length_a   1.000
_cell.length_b   1.000
_cell.length_c   1.000
_cell.angle_alpha   90.00
_cell.angle_beta   90.00
_cell.angle_gamma   90.00
#
_symmetry.space_group_name_H-M   'P 1'
#
loop_
_entity.id
_entity.type
_entity.pdbx_description
1 polymer ?
#
loop_
_entity_poly.entity_id
_entity_poly.type
_entity_poly.pdbx_seq_one_letter_code
_entity_poly.pdbx_strand_id
1 'polypeptide(L)' 'ALGCEISHADRLIYADDLDPARAPFDPIGISCRICERRNCPQRAVPPLAAGISVPLDRRSIVPYEIG' A
#
# COMPACT_ATOMS: atom_id res chain seq x y z
N ALA A 1 12.87 -5.85 12.84
CA ALA A 1 11.76 -6.50 12.13
C ALA A 1 12.33 -7.53 11.16
N LEU A 2 11.62 -8.63 10.91
CA LEU A 2 11.99 -9.68 9.97
C LEU A 2 10.91 -9.79 8.90
N GLY A 3 11.29 -10.01 7.65
CA GLY A 3 10.38 -10.33 6.55
C GLY A 3 10.97 -11.42 5.67
N CYS A 4 10.11 -12.25 5.09
CA CYS A 4 10.46 -13.30 4.15
C CYS A 4 9.49 -13.29 2.96
N GLU A 5 9.84 -14.01 1.89
CA GLU A 5 8.87 -14.31 0.84
C GLU A 5 7.73 -15.18 1.40
N ILE A 6 6.52 -14.99 0.88
CA ILE A 6 5.35 -15.76 1.32
C ILE A 6 5.52 -17.27 1.09
N SER A 7 6.31 -17.66 0.08
CA SER A 7 6.68 -19.06 -0.22
C SER A 7 7.44 -19.76 0.91
N HIS A 8 7.98 -19.01 1.87
CA HIS A 8 8.75 -19.50 3.01
C HIS A 8 8.05 -19.27 4.36
N ALA A 9 6.82 -18.73 4.34
CA ALA A 9 6.09 -18.41 5.54
C ALA A 9 5.82 -19.64 6.42
N ASP A 10 5.55 -20.80 5.80
CA ASP A 10 5.30 -22.10 6.46
C ASP A 10 6.45 -22.59 7.37
N ARG A 11 7.65 -22.01 7.23
CA ARG A 11 8.82 -22.30 8.09
C ARG A 11 8.88 -21.43 9.34
N LEU A 12 7.97 -20.48 9.49
CA LEU A 12 7.93 -19.54 10.61
C LEU A 12 6.71 -19.86 11.48
N ILE A 13 6.91 -19.99 12.80
CA ILE A 13 5.82 -20.18 13.78
C ILE A 13 4.78 -19.04 13.73
N TYR A 14 5.15 -17.87 13.19
CA TYR A 14 4.25 -16.73 13.02
C TYR A 14 3.24 -16.90 11.88
N ALA A 15 3.41 -17.92 11.04
CA ALA A 15 2.46 -18.28 9.98
C ALA A 15 1.52 -19.42 10.39
N ASP A 16 1.58 -19.90 11.64
CA ASP A 16 0.64 -20.89 12.14
C ASP A 16 -0.80 -20.41 11.92
N ASP A 17 -1.66 -21.31 11.43
CA ASP A 17 -3.06 -21.06 11.06
C ASP A 17 -3.29 -20.01 9.94
N LEU A 18 -2.23 -19.52 9.28
CA LEU A 18 -2.34 -18.70 8.08
C LEU A 18 -2.47 -19.60 6.84
N ASP A 19 -3.54 -19.42 6.08
CA ASP A 19 -3.66 -20.00 4.73
C ASP A 19 -3.25 -18.93 3.70
N PRO A 20 -2.04 -18.96 3.11
CA PRO A 20 -1.58 -17.94 2.18
C PRO A 20 -2.43 -17.84 0.91
N ALA A 21 -3.15 -18.91 0.53
CA ALA A 21 -4.02 -18.91 -0.63
C ALA A 21 -5.35 -18.17 -0.36
N ARG A 22 -5.72 -18.00 0.92
CA ARG A 22 -6.98 -17.38 1.34
C ARG A 22 -6.79 -16.14 2.22
N ALA A 23 -5.57 -15.87 2.66
CA ALA A 23 -5.24 -14.73 3.49
C ALA A 23 -5.43 -13.41 2.73
N PRO A 24 -6.15 -12.43 3.30
CA PRO A 24 -6.22 -11.10 2.71
C PRO A 24 -4.86 -10.40 2.89
N PHE A 25 -4.20 -10.08 1.78
CA PHE A 25 -2.99 -9.27 1.81
C PHE A 25 -3.35 -7.79 1.87
N ASP A 26 -2.81 -7.08 2.86
CA ASP A 26 -2.84 -5.62 2.87
C ASP A 26 -1.91 -5.09 1.78
N PRO A 27 -2.45 -4.31 0.84
CA PRO A 27 -1.63 -3.86 -0.27
C PRO A 27 -0.80 -2.65 0.18
N ILE A 28 0.50 -2.90 0.35
CA ILE A 28 1.50 -1.91 0.76
C ILE A 28 2.32 -1.42 -0.44
N GLY A 29 3.07 -0.33 -0.25
CA GLY A 29 4.04 0.17 -1.22
C GLY A 29 5.36 0.52 -0.54
N ILE A 30 6.44 0.59 -1.30
CA ILE A 30 7.79 0.83 -0.77
C ILE A 30 7.96 2.23 -0.14
N SER A 31 7.37 3.25 -0.75
CA SER A 31 7.42 4.64 -0.28
C SER A 31 6.35 5.46 -1.01
N CYS A 32 5.72 6.42 -0.32
CA CYS A 32 4.69 7.28 -0.92
C CYS A 32 5.18 7.99 -2.21
N ARG A 33 6.45 8.39 -2.27
CA ARG A 33 7.02 9.13 -3.41
C ARG A 33 7.10 8.32 -4.70
N ILE A 34 7.10 7.00 -4.63
CA ILE A 34 7.24 6.11 -5.80
C ILE A 34 6.15 5.03 -5.85
N CYS A 35 5.19 5.07 -4.93
CA CYS A 35 4.10 4.11 -4.87
C CYS A 35 3.02 4.42 -5.92
N GLU A 36 2.71 3.43 -6.75
CA GLU A 36 1.74 3.51 -7.86
C GLU A 36 0.27 3.42 -7.42
N ARG A 37 0.00 3.08 -6.15
CA ARG A 37 -1.37 2.93 -5.62
C ARG A 37 -2.15 4.25 -5.66
N ARG A 38 -3.18 4.36 -6.50
CA ARG A 38 -3.97 5.60 -6.64
C ARG A 38 -4.85 5.91 -5.42
N ASN A 39 -5.44 4.87 -4.82
CA ASN A 39 -6.44 5.00 -3.75
C ASN A 39 -5.89 4.59 -2.37
N CYS A 40 -4.76 5.17 -1.95
CA CYS A 40 -4.16 4.91 -0.63
C CYS A 40 -4.54 6.00 0.38
N PRO A 41 -5.45 5.76 1.34
CA PRO A 41 -5.87 6.78 2.31
C PRO A 41 -4.75 7.16 3.29
N GLN A 42 -3.74 6.31 3.45
CA GLN A 42 -2.57 6.55 4.30
C GLN A 42 -1.43 7.27 3.57
N ARG A 43 -1.65 7.76 2.35
CA ARG A 43 -0.61 8.41 1.56
C ARG A 43 -0.19 9.74 2.19
N ALA A 44 1.08 9.82 2.60
CA ALA A 44 1.63 10.99 3.26
C ALA A 44 2.07 12.10 2.29
N VAL A 45 2.60 11.75 1.12
CA VAL A 45 3.13 12.71 0.12
C VAL A 45 2.81 12.30 -1.32
N PRO A 46 2.71 13.27 -2.25
CA PRO A 46 2.49 12.99 -3.67
C PRO A 46 3.59 12.10 -4.29
N PRO A 47 3.25 11.27 -5.29
CA PRO A 47 4.24 10.53 -6.08
C PRO A 47 5.05 11.48 -6.98
N LEU A 48 6.31 11.12 -7.25
CA LEU A 48 7.20 11.88 -8.15
C LEU A 48 6.93 11.56 -9.63
N ALA A 49 6.49 10.34 -9.92
CA ALA A 49 6.34 9.81 -11.27
C ALA A 49 4.93 9.94 -11.85
N ALA A 50 4.03 10.69 -11.20
CA ALA A 50 2.67 10.87 -11.66
C ALA A 50 2.19 12.31 -11.48
N GLY A 51 1.35 12.78 -12.40
CA GLY A 51 0.65 14.05 -12.26
C GLY A 51 -0.39 13.97 -11.14
N ILE A 52 -0.60 15.10 -10.46
CA ILE A 52 -1.65 15.23 -9.46
C ILE A 52 -2.63 16.36 -9.80
N SER A 53 -3.87 16.22 -9.36
CA SER A 53 -4.86 17.30 -9.38
C SER A 53 -5.35 17.58 -7.95
N VAL A 54 -5.59 18.85 -7.64
CA VAL A 54 -6.15 19.29 -6.35
C VAL A 54 -7.52 19.91 -6.63
N PRO A 55 -8.61 19.15 -6.50
CA PRO A 55 -9.95 19.69 -6.74
C PRO A 55 -10.32 20.69 -5.63
N LEU A 56 -10.81 21.87 -6.02
CA LEU A 56 -11.06 22.99 -5.10
C LEU A 56 -12.43 22.91 -4.41
N ASP A 57 -13.34 22.08 -4.92
CA ASP A 57 -14.75 21.98 -4.54
C ASP A 57 -15.07 20.78 -3.63
N ARG A 58 -14.07 19.94 -3.33
CA ARG A 58 -14.23 18.74 -2.49
C ARG A 58 -13.05 18.54 -1.57
N ARG A 59 -13.32 17.84 -0.46
CA ARG A 59 -12.32 17.46 0.53
C ARG A 59 -12.25 15.95 0.66
N SER A 60 -11.04 15.42 0.72
CA SER A 60 -10.76 13.98 0.84
C SER A 60 -9.68 13.74 1.90
N ILE A 61 -9.52 12.49 2.34
CA ILE A 61 -8.49 12.08 3.31
C ILE A 61 -7.09 12.47 2.79
N VAL A 62 -6.84 12.18 1.51
CA VAL A 62 -5.65 12.65 0.78
C VAL A 62 -6.08 13.84 -0.08
N PRO A 63 -5.41 15.00 -0.02
CA PRO A 63 -5.91 16.26 -0.60
C PRO A 63 -5.68 16.41 -2.11
N TYR A 64 -5.30 15.35 -2.81
CA TYR A 64 -5.05 15.35 -4.25
C TYR A 64 -5.43 14.00 -4.85
N GLU A 65 -5.72 14.00 -6.15
CA GLU A 65 -5.94 12.81 -6.96
C GLU A 65 -4.70 12.54 -7.82
N ILE A 66 -4.45 11.26 -8.10
CA ILE A 66 -3.35 10.83 -8.97
C ILE A 66 -3.94 10.51 -10.35
N GLY A 67 -3.39 11.15 -11.39
CA GLY A 67 -3.76 10.93 -12.80
C GLY A 67 -3.45 9.53 -13.29
#